data_AF-A0A7S2PEA5-F1
#
_entry.id   AF-A0A7S2PEA5-F1
#
_cell.length_a   1.000
_cell.length_b   1.000
_cell.length_c   1.000
_cell.angle_alpha   90.00
_cell.angle_beta   90.00
_cell.angle_gamma   90.00
#
_symmetry.space_group_name_H-M   'P 1'
#
loop_
_entity.id
_entity.type
_entity.pdbx_description
1 polymer ?
#
loop_
_entity_poly.entity_id
_entity_poly.type
_entity_poly.pdbx_seq_one_letter_code
_entity_poly.pdbx_strand_id
1 'polypeptide(L)'
;MIERIETEEQLEEFNKYWEGEHDKDIVAKFAPKLYHGHDGIMKARYAVKSFHTGKDGKPVDKRLPYELVRASASIDAWALGVLVFTLLTGETLIPSSRDDDCASGNAMHLVKSWGTQPEKEDEVFNKIEDEAARDLVWKLLQKEPRKRETVSSLLATHPFFNPKMSGQFHEMKEYLQNITNQVEILNANILEVKKLSIESK
;
A
#
# COMPACT_ATOMS: atom_id res chain seq x y z
N MET A 1 -9.07 1.16 10.89
CA MET A 1 -8.39 -0.05 11.39
C MET A 1 -7.94 0.12 12.84
N ILE A 2 -7.22 1.18 13.19
CA ILE A 2 -6.71 1.40 14.56
C ILE A 2 -7.48 2.52 15.29
N GLU A 3 -7.77 2.33 16.57
CA GLU A 3 -8.30 3.34 17.49
C GLU A 3 -7.21 3.88 18.41
N ARG A 4 -7.24 5.19 18.68
CA ARG A 4 -6.32 5.86 19.62
C ARG A 4 -7.07 6.11 20.92
N ILE A 5 -6.52 5.65 22.03
CA ILE A 5 -7.07 5.82 23.37
C ILE A 5 -6.08 6.70 24.13
N GLU A 6 -6.48 7.93 24.42
CA GLU A 6 -5.63 8.96 25.04
C GLU A 6 -5.93 9.12 26.53
N THR A 7 -7.20 9.00 26.91
CA THR A 7 -7.66 9.22 28.29
C THR A 7 -7.98 7.92 29.01
N GLU A 8 -7.96 7.95 30.34
CA GLU A 8 -8.40 6.82 31.17
C GLU A 8 -9.90 6.56 31.00
N GLU A 9 -10.73 7.60 30.80
CA GLU A 9 -12.15 7.45 30.50
C GLU A 9 -12.40 6.64 29.21
N GLN A 10 -11.67 6.95 28.13
CA GLN A 10 -11.74 6.18 26.88
C GLN A 10 -11.29 4.72 27.08
N LEU A 11 -10.29 4.50 27.94
CA LEU A 11 -9.82 3.16 28.27
C LEU A 11 -10.87 2.38 29.08
N GLU A 12 -11.52 3.03 30.04
CA GLU A 12 -12.61 2.44 30.83
C GLU A 12 -13.80 2.07 29.94
N GLU A 13 -14.21 2.94 29.01
CA GLU A 13 -15.26 2.65 28.04
C GLU A 13 -14.90 1.44 27.16
N PHE A 14 -13.66 1.41 26.65
CA PHE A 14 -13.16 0.29 25.87
C PHE A 14 -13.18 -1.01 26.67
N ASN A 15 -12.63 -1.01 27.89
CA ASN A 15 -12.58 -2.21 28.73
C ASN A 15 -13.98 -2.69 29.12
N LYS A 16 -14.90 -1.78 29.41
CA LYS A 16 -16.29 -2.08 29.73
C LYS A 16 -17.03 -2.73 28.56
N TYR A 17 -16.70 -2.38 27.32
CA TYR A 17 -17.25 -3.06 26.15
C TYR A 17 -16.74 -4.52 26.04
N TRP A 18 -15.48 -4.77 26.39
CA TRP A 18 -14.84 -6.09 26.28
C TRP A 18 -14.89 -6.97 27.53
N GLU A 19 -15.48 -6.51 28.64
CA GLU A 19 -15.48 -7.18 29.96
C GLU A 19 -15.97 -8.64 29.94
N GLY A 20 -16.87 -8.99 29.01
CA GLY A 20 -17.42 -10.34 28.87
C GLY A 20 -16.62 -11.32 28.01
N GLU A 21 -15.51 -10.88 27.39
CA GLU A 21 -14.63 -11.77 26.63
C GLU A 21 -13.58 -12.39 27.55
N HIS A 22 -13.48 -13.72 27.53
CA HIS A 22 -12.62 -14.48 28.43
C HIS A 22 -11.59 -15.32 27.70
N ASP A 23 -11.69 -15.43 26.37
CA ASP A 23 -10.66 -16.06 25.57
C ASP A 23 -9.40 -15.20 25.56
N LYS A 24 -8.35 -15.67 26.23
CA LYS A 24 -7.10 -14.94 26.41
C LYS A 24 -6.41 -14.60 25.09
N ASP A 25 -6.52 -15.47 24.09
CA ASP A 25 -5.87 -15.26 22.79
C ASP A 25 -6.62 -14.18 22.01
N ILE A 26 -7.95 -14.16 22.09
CA ILE A 26 -8.77 -13.10 21.47
C ILE A 26 -8.55 -11.78 22.20
N VAL A 27 -8.58 -11.77 23.54
CA VAL A 27 -8.34 -10.57 24.36
C VAL A 27 -6.98 -9.94 24.05
N ALA A 28 -5.93 -10.75 23.94
CA ALA A 28 -4.59 -10.26 23.61
C ALA A 28 -4.51 -9.53 22.27
N LYS A 29 -5.34 -9.91 21.28
CA LYS A 29 -5.33 -9.31 19.94
C LYS A 29 -5.92 -7.90 19.90
N PHE A 30 -6.94 -7.63 20.71
CA PHE A 30 -7.58 -6.30 20.76
C PHE A 30 -7.16 -5.45 21.96
N ALA A 31 -6.43 -6.02 22.93
CA ALA A 31 -5.94 -5.30 24.09
C ALA A 31 -5.15 -4.03 23.68
N PRO A 32 -5.43 -2.86 24.29
CA PRO A 32 -4.72 -1.64 23.96
C PRO A 32 -3.22 -1.76 24.25
N LYS A 33 -2.39 -1.50 23.24
CA LYS A 33 -0.92 -1.50 23.35
C LYS A 33 -0.41 -0.09 23.66
N LEU A 34 0.52 0.01 24.61
CA LEU A 34 1.12 1.29 25.01
C LEU A 34 1.99 1.87 23.89
N TYR A 35 1.84 3.16 23.64
CA TYR A 35 2.72 3.95 22.79
C TYR A 35 3.51 4.95 23.62
N HIS A 36 4.84 4.88 23.49
CA HIS A 36 5.77 5.80 24.13
C HIS A 36 6.40 6.70 23.06
N GLY A 37 6.51 7.99 23.38
CA GLY A 37 7.25 8.94 22.56
C GLY A 37 8.76 8.66 22.62
N HIS A 38 9.52 9.41 21.83
CA HIS A 38 11.00 9.33 21.84
C HIS A 38 11.61 9.69 23.21
N ASP A 39 10.87 10.42 24.04
CA ASP A 39 11.20 10.78 25.42
C ASP A 39 10.94 9.62 26.43
N GLY A 40 10.44 8.48 25.96
CA GLY A 40 10.03 7.36 26.82
C GLY A 40 8.74 7.60 27.59
N ILE A 41 8.10 8.76 27.41
CA ILE A 41 6.85 9.10 28.09
C ILE A 41 5.70 8.47 27.32
N MET A 42 4.80 7.79 28.05
CA MET A 42 3.57 7.24 27.46
C MET A 42 2.70 8.39 26.92
N LYS A 43 2.34 8.33 25.64
CA LYS A 43 1.54 9.37 24.96
C LYS A 43 0.12 8.93 24.65
N ALA A 44 -0.09 7.64 24.41
CA ALA A 44 -1.39 7.06 24.11
C ALA A 44 -1.35 5.54 24.23
N ARG A 45 -2.52 4.93 24.06
CA ARG A 45 -2.69 3.50 23.79
C ARG A 45 -3.34 3.33 22.43
N TYR A 46 -3.04 2.23 21.75
CA TYR A 46 -3.64 1.90 20.46
C TYR A 46 -4.28 0.52 20.52
N ALA A 47 -5.49 0.41 20.00
CA ALA A 47 -6.22 -0.84 19.90
C ALA A 47 -6.68 -1.08 18.45
N VAL A 48 -6.77 -2.34 18.04
CA VAL A 48 -7.40 -2.68 16.76
C VAL A 48 -8.90 -2.48 16.93
N LYS A 49 -9.54 -1.79 15.98
CA LYS A 49 -11.00 -1.66 15.95
C LYS A 49 -11.60 -3.04 15.68
N SER A 50 -12.38 -3.53 16.62
CA SER A 50 -13.06 -4.82 16.57
C SER A 50 -14.45 -4.70 17.20
N PHE A 51 -15.25 -5.74 17.16
CA PHE A 51 -16.58 -5.74 17.76
C PHE A 51 -17.00 -7.15 18.19
N HIS A 52 -17.87 -7.23 19.19
CA HIS A 52 -18.59 -8.45 19.55
C HIS A 52 -19.63 -8.78 18.50
N THR A 53 -19.81 -10.08 18.26
CA THR A 53 -20.93 -10.57 17.46
C THR A 53 -22.04 -11.08 18.38
N GLY A 54 -23.26 -10.59 18.19
CA GLY A 54 -24.44 -11.05 18.90
C GLY A 54 -24.86 -12.46 18.48
N LYS A 55 -25.85 -13.02 19.19
CA LYS A 55 -26.39 -14.37 18.87
C LYS A 55 -27.02 -14.46 17.48
N ASP A 56 -27.42 -13.32 16.92
CA ASP A 56 -27.97 -13.18 15.57
C ASP A 56 -26.90 -12.98 14.48
N GLY A 57 -25.61 -13.06 14.86
CA GLY A 57 -24.49 -12.86 13.94
C GLY A 57 -24.22 -11.40 13.61
N LYS A 58 -24.92 -10.44 14.25
CA LYS A 58 -24.74 -9.01 13.95
C LYS A 58 -23.73 -8.35 14.89
N PRO A 59 -23.03 -7.30 14.44
CA PRO A 59 -22.18 -6.50 15.31
C PRO A 59 -22.96 -5.90 16.47
N VAL A 60 -22.41 -6.00 17.69
CA VAL A 60 -22.92 -5.29 18.87
C VAL A 60 -22.24 -3.91 18.90
N ASP A 61 -22.95 -2.88 18.46
CA ASP A 61 -22.46 -1.49 18.42
C ASP A 61 -22.71 -0.73 19.73
N LYS A 62 -23.65 -1.19 20.55
CA LYS A 62 -24.03 -0.54 21.81
C LYS A 62 -22.82 -0.43 22.75
N ARG A 63 -22.41 0.81 23.04
CA ARG A 63 -21.23 1.16 23.87
C ARG A 63 -19.88 0.83 23.23
N LEU A 64 -19.83 0.59 21.92
CA LEU A 64 -18.56 0.52 21.21
C LEU A 64 -17.94 1.93 21.17
N PRO A 65 -16.67 2.12 21.57
CA PRO A 65 -16.06 3.45 21.69
C PRO A 65 -15.63 4.05 20.35
N TYR A 66 -16.08 3.45 19.24
CA TYR A 66 -15.80 3.90 17.88
C TYR A 66 -16.89 3.42 16.92
N GLU A 67 -17.01 4.10 15.79
CA GLU A 67 -17.97 3.75 14.76
C GLU A 67 -17.56 2.46 14.03
N LEU A 68 -18.56 1.63 13.75
CA LEU A 68 -18.40 0.49 12.85
C LEU A 68 -18.18 0.97 11.42
N VAL A 69 -17.21 0.36 10.77
CA VAL A 69 -16.91 0.62 9.36
C VAL A 69 -17.28 -0.62 8.57
N ARG A 70 -18.08 -0.44 7.51
CA ARG A 70 -18.40 -1.54 6.60
C ARG A 70 -17.12 -2.05 5.94
N ALA A 71 -16.89 -3.35 6.00
CA ALA A 71 -15.80 -3.99 5.27
C ALA A 71 -15.92 -3.67 3.77
N SER A 72 -14.79 -3.40 3.13
CA SER A 72 -14.71 -3.07 1.71
C SER A 72 -13.38 -3.55 1.15
N ALA A 73 -13.34 -3.87 -0.14
CA ALA A 73 -12.12 -4.32 -0.83
C ALA A 73 -10.94 -3.32 -0.73
N SER A 74 -11.22 -2.05 -0.38
CA SER A 74 -10.19 -1.05 -0.14
C SER A 74 -9.27 -1.38 1.04
N ILE A 75 -9.75 -2.15 2.05
CA ILE A 75 -8.89 -2.61 3.14
C ILE A 75 -7.90 -3.68 2.66
N ASP A 76 -8.35 -4.56 1.77
CA ASP A 76 -7.50 -5.60 1.17
C ASP A 76 -6.49 -4.98 0.22
N ALA A 77 -6.87 -3.93 -0.52
CA ALA A 77 -5.95 -3.16 -1.37
C ALA A 77 -4.81 -2.53 -0.55
N TRP A 78 -5.10 -2.03 0.66
CA TRP A 78 -4.05 -1.55 1.56
C TRP A 78 -3.13 -2.68 2.00
N ALA A 79 -3.69 -3.79 2.48
CA ALA A 79 -2.91 -4.95 2.90
C ALA A 79 -2.03 -5.50 1.76
N LEU A 80 -2.55 -5.49 0.53
CA LEU A 80 -1.80 -5.80 -0.68
C LEU A 80 -0.64 -4.83 -0.88
N GLY A 81 -0.83 -3.52 -0.68
CA GLY A 81 0.24 -2.53 -0.75
C GLY A 81 1.36 -2.80 0.26
N VAL A 82 1.01 -3.15 1.50
CA VAL A 82 1.96 -3.56 2.55
C VAL A 82 2.76 -4.79 2.10
N LEU A 83 2.06 -5.81 1.57
CA LEU A 83 2.69 -7.04 1.09
C LEU A 83 3.62 -6.79 -0.09
N VAL A 84 3.18 -6.02 -1.09
CA VAL A 84 3.99 -5.70 -2.27
C VAL A 84 5.24 -4.92 -1.87
N PHE A 85 5.13 -3.93 -0.97
CA PHE A 85 6.30 -3.25 -0.42
C PHE A 85 7.30 -4.24 0.17
N THR A 86 6.84 -5.18 1.00
CA THR A 86 7.71 -6.18 1.63
C THR A 86 8.36 -7.12 0.64
N LEU A 87 7.64 -7.53 -0.41
CA LEU A 87 8.21 -8.36 -1.47
C LEU A 87 9.27 -7.62 -2.30
N LEU A 88 9.08 -6.31 -2.54
CA LEU A 88 10.01 -5.50 -3.34
C LEU A 88 11.27 -5.10 -2.57
N THR A 89 11.15 -4.86 -1.26
CA THR A 89 12.26 -4.33 -0.43
C THR A 89 12.91 -5.39 0.44
N GLY A 90 12.25 -6.51 0.70
CA GLY A 90 12.65 -7.48 1.72
C GLY A 90 12.43 -6.99 3.16
N GLU A 91 11.80 -5.81 3.35
CA GLU A 91 11.57 -5.21 4.66
C GLU A 91 10.07 -5.15 5.01
N THR A 92 9.74 -5.29 6.29
CA THR A 92 8.36 -5.08 6.75
C THR A 92 8.04 -3.59 6.75
N LEU A 93 6.99 -3.16 6.05
CA LEU A 93 6.54 -1.76 6.09
C LEU A 93 6.15 -1.34 7.51
N ILE A 94 5.39 -2.21 8.18
CA ILE A 94 4.93 -2.03 9.55
C ILE A 94 5.64 -3.09 10.39
N PRO A 95 6.35 -2.71 11.46
CA PRO A 95 6.96 -3.68 12.37
C PRO A 95 5.91 -4.66 12.91
N SER A 96 6.08 -5.93 12.57
CA SER A 96 5.09 -6.98 12.85
C SER A 96 5.72 -8.16 13.60
N SER A 97 4.89 -8.91 14.33
CA SER A 97 5.27 -10.14 15.01
C SER A 97 5.38 -11.29 14.00
N ARG A 98 5.78 -12.48 14.47
CA ARG A 98 5.79 -13.70 13.64
C ARG A 98 4.40 -14.05 13.08
N ASP A 99 3.35 -13.63 13.77
CA ASP A 99 1.96 -13.94 13.41
C ASP A 99 1.32 -12.78 12.60
N ASP A 100 2.15 -11.90 12.01
CA ASP A 100 1.77 -10.71 11.23
C ASP A 100 0.91 -9.65 11.97
N ASP A 101 0.88 -9.72 13.31
CA ASP A 101 0.28 -8.69 14.14
C ASP A 101 1.22 -7.49 14.32
N CYS A 102 0.70 -6.27 14.50
CA CYS A 102 1.51 -5.11 14.89
C CYS A 102 2.33 -5.42 16.15
N ALA A 103 3.66 -5.31 16.05
CA ALA A 103 4.59 -5.73 17.11
C ALA A 103 4.48 -4.90 18.40
N SER A 104 4.01 -3.65 18.31
CA SER A 104 3.93 -2.74 19.45
C SER A 104 2.91 -1.62 19.24
N GLY A 105 2.66 -0.82 20.29
CA GLY A 105 1.87 0.41 20.15
C GLY A 105 2.53 1.45 19.22
N ASN A 106 3.86 1.43 19.07
CA ASN A 106 4.57 2.26 18.09
C ASN A 106 4.26 1.84 16.65
N ALA A 107 4.16 0.52 16.37
CA ALA A 107 3.74 0.03 15.07
C ALA A 107 2.28 0.41 14.77
N MET A 108 1.38 0.30 15.77
CA MET A 108 -0.01 0.73 15.61
C MET A 108 -0.15 2.24 15.44
N HIS A 109 0.70 3.03 16.10
CA HIS A 109 0.82 4.47 15.89
C HIS A 109 1.16 4.77 14.43
N LEU A 110 2.18 4.11 13.87
CA LEU A 110 2.58 4.25 12.47
C LEU A 110 1.41 3.98 11.51
N VAL A 111 0.66 2.90 11.71
CA VAL A 111 -0.54 2.60 10.89
C VAL A 111 -1.60 3.70 11.03
N LYS A 112 -1.84 4.21 12.25
CA LYS A 112 -2.82 5.27 12.50
C LYS A 112 -2.41 6.63 11.91
N SER A 113 -1.13 6.95 11.94
CA SER A 113 -0.55 8.21 11.46
C SER A 113 -0.10 8.14 10.00
N TRP A 114 -0.28 7.01 9.31
CA TRP A 114 0.04 6.93 7.89
C TRP A 114 -0.71 7.99 7.09
N GLY A 115 -0.06 8.59 6.09
CA GLY A 115 -0.60 9.68 5.29
C GLY A 115 -0.51 11.05 5.96
N THR A 116 0.15 11.19 7.13
CA THR A 116 0.29 12.47 7.82
C THR A 116 1.72 12.98 7.92
N GLN A 117 2.70 12.21 7.46
CA GLN A 117 4.13 12.53 7.54
C GLN A 117 4.76 12.25 6.17
N PRO A 118 4.53 13.13 5.17
CA PRO A 118 4.97 12.91 3.79
C PRO A 118 6.47 12.62 3.67
N GLU A 119 7.30 13.25 4.50
CA GLU A 119 8.74 13.04 4.52
C GLU A 119 9.13 11.59 4.84
N LYS A 120 8.41 10.93 5.74
CA LYS A 120 8.64 9.52 6.07
C LYS A 120 8.10 8.59 5.00
N GLU A 121 7.00 8.97 4.37
CA GLU A 121 6.45 8.24 3.24
C GLU A 121 7.42 8.25 2.06
N ASP A 122 8.02 9.40 1.76
CA ASP A 122 9.05 9.52 0.73
C ASP A 122 10.26 8.63 1.04
N GLU A 123 10.77 8.62 2.28
CA GLU A 123 11.85 7.72 2.71
C GLU A 123 11.49 6.24 2.49
N VAL A 124 10.24 5.85 2.79
CA VAL A 124 9.75 4.50 2.57
C VAL A 124 9.67 4.17 1.08
N PHE A 125 8.99 5.01 0.29
CA PHE A 125 8.77 4.74 -1.13
C PHE A 125 10.07 4.77 -1.93
N ASN A 126 11.05 5.58 -1.53
CA ASN A 126 12.36 5.64 -2.17
C ASN A 126 13.19 4.35 -2.02
N LYS A 127 12.80 3.42 -1.14
CA LYS A 127 13.40 2.07 -1.05
C LYS A 127 13.03 1.18 -2.23
N ILE A 128 11.96 1.49 -2.96
CA ILE A 128 11.54 0.72 -4.13
C ILE A 128 12.21 1.31 -5.37
N GLU A 129 13.18 0.60 -5.96
CA GLU A 129 13.97 1.10 -7.10
C GLU A 129 13.12 1.32 -8.36
N ASP A 130 12.27 0.35 -8.73
CA ASP A 130 11.44 0.42 -9.92
C ASP A 130 10.31 1.46 -9.76
N GLU A 131 10.28 2.46 -10.65
CA GLU A 131 9.33 3.57 -10.59
C GLU A 131 7.86 3.10 -10.71
N ALA A 132 7.58 2.13 -11.58
CA ALA A 132 6.23 1.60 -11.74
C ALA A 132 5.80 0.78 -10.53
N ALA A 133 6.70 0.06 -9.89
CA ALA A 133 6.46 -0.66 -8.65
C ALA A 133 6.21 0.32 -7.49
N ARG A 134 7.00 1.39 -7.41
CA ARG A 134 6.84 2.45 -6.41
C ARG A 134 5.49 3.14 -6.54
N ASP A 135 5.11 3.52 -7.76
CA ASP A 135 3.80 4.11 -8.07
C ASP A 135 2.64 3.17 -7.73
N LEU A 136 2.77 1.87 -8.01
CA LEU A 136 1.79 0.85 -7.61
C LEU A 136 1.58 0.84 -6.10
N VAL A 137 2.67 0.75 -5.33
CA VAL A 137 2.61 0.70 -3.86
C VAL A 137 2.02 2.01 -3.30
N TRP A 138 2.41 3.17 -3.86
CA TRP A 138 1.84 4.46 -3.47
C TRP A 138 0.32 4.51 -3.67
N LYS A 139 -0.19 4.04 -4.81
CA LYS A 139 -1.64 4.00 -5.11
C LYS A 139 -2.43 3.08 -4.17
N LEU A 140 -1.81 1.99 -3.70
CA LEU A 140 -2.41 1.05 -2.75
C LEU A 140 -2.36 1.56 -1.30
N LEU A 141 -1.29 2.25 -0.92
CA LEU A 141 -1.04 2.76 0.44
C LEU A 141 -1.58 4.17 0.69
N GLN A 142 -2.72 4.53 0.08
CA GLN A 142 -3.39 5.80 0.37
C GLN A 142 -4.13 5.74 1.70
N LYS A 143 -3.95 6.75 2.57
CA LYS A 143 -4.62 6.79 3.88
C LYS A 143 -6.13 6.63 3.76
N GLU A 144 -6.74 7.44 2.91
CA GLU A 144 -8.18 7.45 2.68
C GLU A 144 -8.61 6.28 1.77
N PRO A 145 -9.52 5.39 2.21
CA PRO A 145 -9.96 4.24 1.44
C PRO A 145 -10.46 4.56 0.02
N ARG A 146 -11.08 5.74 -0.16
CA ARG A 146 -11.63 6.19 -1.45
C ARG A 146 -10.57 6.68 -2.42
N LYS A 147 -9.38 7.01 -1.94
CA LYS A 147 -8.24 7.43 -2.76
C LYS A 147 -7.39 6.25 -3.22
N ARG A 148 -7.59 5.06 -2.64
CA ARG A 148 -6.91 3.83 -3.08
C ARG A 148 -7.46 3.40 -4.42
N GLU A 149 -6.56 3.12 -5.36
CA GLU A 149 -6.95 2.51 -6.62
C GLU A 149 -7.48 1.10 -6.40
N THR A 150 -8.45 0.71 -7.23
CA THR A 150 -8.99 -0.66 -7.15
C THR A 150 -8.02 -1.65 -7.80
N VAL A 151 -7.94 -2.86 -7.24
CA VAL A 151 -7.06 -3.91 -7.80
C VAL A 151 -7.40 -4.20 -9.27
N SER A 152 -8.68 -4.23 -9.63
CA SER A 152 -9.11 -4.43 -11.03
C SER A 152 -8.62 -3.30 -11.96
N SER A 153 -8.69 -2.03 -11.52
CA SER A 153 -8.17 -0.89 -12.28
C SER A 153 -6.66 -0.99 -12.49
N LEU A 154 -5.93 -1.35 -11.42
CA LEU A 154 -4.47 -1.52 -11.46
C LEU A 154 -4.07 -2.65 -12.41
N LEU A 155 -4.71 -3.82 -12.32
CA LEU A 155 -4.42 -4.94 -13.23
C LEU A 155 -4.70 -4.60 -14.69
N ALA A 156 -5.72 -3.79 -14.98
CA ALA A 156 -6.09 -3.43 -16.34
C ALA A 156 -5.17 -2.37 -16.96
N THR A 157 -4.71 -1.39 -16.16
CA THR A 157 -4.10 -0.17 -16.71
C THR A 157 -2.72 0.16 -16.16
N HIS A 158 -2.32 -0.41 -15.01
CA HIS A 158 -1.09 0.02 -14.34
C HIS A 158 0.15 -0.44 -15.10
N PRO A 159 1.15 0.44 -15.32
CA PRO A 159 2.40 0.09 -16.03
C PRO A 159 3.16 -1.08 -15.42
N PHE A 160 3.06 -1.26 -14.09
CA PHE A 160 3.68 -2.40 -13.40
C PHE A 160 3.20 -3.76 -13.94
N PHE A 161 1.90 -3.91 -14.19
CA PHE A 161 1.32 -5.14 -14.75
C PHE A 161 1.29 -5.13 -16.28
N ASN A 162 1.26 -3.93 -16.87
CA ASN A 162 1.16 -3.70 -18.30
C ASN A 162 2.30 -2.79 -18.79
N PRO A 163 3.57 -3.26 -18.84
CA PRO A 163 4.70 -2.40 -19.21
C PRO A 163 4.57 -1.79 -20.61
N LYS A 164 3.81 -2.44 -21.51
CA LYS A 164 3.52 -1.93 -22.86
C LYS A 164 2.67 -0.66 -22.88
N MET A 165 1.97 -0.37 -21.79
CA MET A 165 1.17 0.84 -21.59
C MET A 165 1.97 1.96 -20.93
N SER A 166 3.25 1.74 -20.60
CA SER A 166 4.12 2.80 -20.08
C SER A 166 4.46 3.78 -21.20
N GLY A 167 4.54 5.07 -20.86
CA GLY A 167 4.95 6.11 -21.81
C GLY A 167 6.33 5.82 -22.42
N GLN A 168 7.26 5.30 -21.61
CA GLN A 168 8.58 4.88 -22.06
C GLN A 168 8.55 3.77 -23.11
N PHE A 169 7.62 2.80 -23.00
CA PHE A 169 7.48 1.76 -24.02
C PHE A 169 6.96 2.34 -25.33
N HIS A 170 6.04 3.31 -25.27
CA HIS A 170 5.53 3.99 -26.46
C HIS A 170 6.62 4.82 -27.15
N GLU A 171 7.36 5.63 -26.40
CA GLU A 171 8.49 6.42 -26.89
C GLU A 171 9.59 5.54 -27.49
N MET A 172 9.97 4.45 -26.80
CA MET A 172 10.94 3.49 -27.30
C MET A 172 10.46 2.83 -28.59
N LYS A 173 9.18 2.48 -28.68
CA LYS A 173 8.60 1.89 -29.89
C LYS A 173 8.62 2.87 -31.05
N GLU A 174 8.25 4.13 -30.83
CA GLU A 174 8.32 5.18 -31.86
C GLU A 174 9.76 5.42 -32.31
N TYR A 175 10.71 5.48 -31.38
CA TYR A 175 12.12 5.62 -31.68
C TYR A 175 12.66 4.47 -32.55
N LEU A 176 12.35 3.22 -32.18
CA LEU A 176 12.72 2.04 -32.95
C LEU A 176 12.06 2.03 -34.35
N GLN A 177 10.81 2.48 -34.45
CA GLN A 177 10.11 2.61 -35.73
C GLN A 177 10.82 3.62 -36.63
N ASN A 178 11.23 4.77 -36.07
CA ASN A 178 11.98 5.79 -36.79
C ASN A 178 13.34 5.28 -37.29
N ILE A 179 14.08 4.55 -36.45
CA ILE A 179 15.34 3.91 -36.88
C ILE A 179 15.09 2.94 -38.03
N THR A 180 14.04 2.12 -37.93
CA THR A 180 13.70 1.13 -38.97
C THR A 180 13.44 1.82 -40.31
N ASN A 181 12.62 2.88 -40.30
CA ASN A 181 12.34 3.67 -41.51
C ASN A 181 13.60 4.29 -42.12
N GLN A 182 14.51 4.82 -41.28
CA GLN A 182 15.78 5.39 -41.77
C GLN A 182 16.69 4.34 -42.41
N VAL A 183 16.74 3.13 -41.85
CA VAL A 183 17.52 2.01 -42.41
C VAL A 183 16.95 1.59 -43.78
N GLU A 184 15.63 1.54 -43.93
CA GLU A 184 14.99 1.23 -45.21
C GLU A 184 15.32 2.25 -46.29
N ILE A 185 15.25 3.55 -45.96
CA ILE A 185 15.64 4.64 -46.86
C ILE A 185 17.11 4.52 -47.27
N LEU A 186 18.00 4.27 -46.30
CA LEU A 186 19.43 4.11 -46.56
C LEU A 186 19.70 2.94 -47.51
N ASN A 187 19.03 1.81 -47.30
CA ASN A 187 19.16 0.63 -48.14
C ASN A 187 18.68 0.90 -49.58
N ALA A 188 17.57 1.62 -49.75
CA ALA A 188 17.07 2.02 -51.06
C ALA A 188 18.09 2.91 -51.81
N ASN A 189 18.66 3.91 -51.12
CA ASN A 189 19.66 4.80 -51.69
C ASN A 189 20.94 4.04 -52.11
N ILE A 190 21.40 3.08 -51.30
CA ILE A 190 22.56 2.24 -51.64
C ILE A 190 22.30 1.42 -52.90
N LEU A 191 21.10 0.86 -53.05
CA LEU A 191 20.68 0.11 -54.23
C LEU A 191 20.69 0.97 -55.50
N GLU A 192 20.23 2.22 -55.39
CA GLU A 192 20.22 3.17 -56.49
C GLU A 192 21.63 3.57 -56.92
N VAL A 193 22.51 3.89 -55.97
CA VAL A 193 23.93 4.20 -56.25
C VAL A 193 24.63 3.01 -56.91
N LYS A 194 24.36 1.77 -56.47
CA LYS A 194 24.93 0.57 -57.09
C LYS A 194 24.48 0.40 -58.55
N LYS A 195 23.22 0.70 -58.88
CA LYS A 195 22.73 0.64 -60.26
C LYS A 195 23.44 1.66 -61.14
N LEU A 196 23.53 2.92 -60.69
CA LEU A 196 24.21 3.99 -61.41
C LEU A 196 25.70 3.68 -61.65
N SER A 197 26.37 3.02 -60.69
CA SER A 197 27.78 2.62 -60.84
C SER A 197 28.00 1.43 -61.80
N ILE A 198 26.97 0.64 -62.10
CA ILE A 198 27.03 -0.45 -63.08
C ILE A 198 26.79 0.09 -64.49
N GLU A 199 25.91 1.09 -64.64
CA GLU A 199 25.60 1.72 -65.94
C GLU A 199 26.70 2.68 -66.44
N SER A 200 27.64 3.09 -65.56
CA SER A 200 28.76 3.96 -65.92
C SER A 200 30.04 3.22 -66.36
N LYS A 201 29.98 1.91 -66.63
CA LYS A 201 31.09 1.07 -67.11
C LYS A 201 30.77 0.47 -68.46
#